data_AF-A0A3B9JDC2-F1
#
_entry.id   AF-A0A3B9JDC2-F1
#
_cell.length_a   1.000
_cell.length_b   1.000
_cell.length_c   1.000
_cell.angle_alpha   90.00
_cell.angle_beta   90.00
_cell.angle_gamma   90.00
#
_symmetry.space_group_name_H-M   'P 1'
#
loop_
_entity.id
_entity.type
_entity.pdbx_description
1 polymer ?
#
loop_
_entity_poly.entity_id
_entity_poly.type
_entity_poly.pdbx_seq_one_letter_code
_entity_poly.pdbx_strand_id
1 'polypeptide(L)'
;APLSDRNLMRLARRALAGLARTGASMSDGSGDYAIAFSCAESVRRTTERRCHTTSYPELPNTQMSPIFQAAIEATEEAIYNSLCMAETITGFRGTAEALPLEQVKALAGEWRLRLQSNTM
;
A
#
# COMPACT_ATOMS: atom_id res chain seq x y z
N ALA A 1 8.12 -12.60 3.64
CA ALA A 1 9.33 -12.62 4.49
C ALA A 1 8.99 -13.15 5.88
N PRO A 2 9.88 -13.87 6.58
CA PRO A 2 9.67 -14.30 7.96
C PRO A 2 9.69 -13.09 8.90
N LEU A 3 8.52 -12.63 9.34
CA LEU A 3 8.37 -11.42 10.16
C LEU A 3 7.67 -11.78 11.47
N SER A 4 8.14 -11.19 12.57
CA SER A 4 7.44 -11.20 13.86
C SER A 4 6.17 -10.35 13.82
N ASP A 5 5.27 -10.52 14.79
CA ASP A 5 4.11 -9.65 15.01
C ASP A 5 4.49 -8.17 15.13
N ARG A 6 5.57 -7.86 15.87
CA ARG A 6 6.12 -6.51 15.96
C ARG A 6 6.52 -5.95 14.60
N ASN A 7 7.22 -6.73 13.78
CA ASN A 7 7.64 -6.26 12.46
C ASN A 7 6.49 -6.19 11.44
N LEU A 8 5.47 -7.04 11.58
CA LEU A 8 4.21 -6.92 10.83
C LEU A 8 3.44 -5.65 11.20
N MET A 9 3.39 -5.28 12.48
CA MET A 9 2.79 -4.00 12.91
C MET A 9 3.53 -2.80 12.32
N ARG A 10 4.87 -2.84 12.31
CA ARG A 10 5.68 -1.79 11.66
C ARG A 10 5.43 -1.72 10.16
N LEU A 11 5.28 -2.86 9.51
CA LEU A 11 4.99 -2.97 8.08
C LEU A 11 3.59 -2.42 7.74
N ALA A 12 2.55 -2.80 8.49
CA ALA A 12 1.19 -2.32 8.29
C ALA A 12 1.11 -0.78 8.33
N ARG A 13 1.83 -0.14 9.26
CA ARG A 13 1.89 1.33 9.34
C ARG A 13 2.50 1.99 8.09
N ARG A 14 3.30 1.27 7.29
CA ARG A 14 3.88 1.80 6.05
C ARG A 14 2.86 1.92 4.92
N ALA A 15 1.78 1.15 4.97
CA ALA A 15 0.67 1.33 4.02
C ALA A 15 0.08 2.74 4.13
N LEU A 16 -0.04 3.30 5.35
CA LEU A 16 -0.52 4.67 5.56
C LEU A 16 0.38 5.74 4.93
N ALA A 17 1.69 5.48 4.85
CA ALA A 17 2.60 6.39 4.15
C ALA A 17 2.42 6.31 2.62
N GLY A 18 2.11 5.13 2.08
CA GLY A 18 1.72 4.99 0.67
C GLY A 18 0.40 5.71 0.36
N LEU A 19 -0.60 5.55 1.24
CA LEU A 19 -1.86 6.29 1.17
C LEU A 19 -1.67 7.81 1.21
N ALA A 20 -0.80 8.32 2.08
CA ALA A 20 -0.51 9.75 2.14
C ALA A 20 0.10 10.29 0.83
N ARG A 21 0.92 9.48 0.12
CA ARG A 21 1.52 9.88 -1.18
C ARG A 21 0.49 10.06 -2.29
N THR A 22 -0.71 9.47 -2.16
CA THR A 22 -1.80 9.67 -3.12
C THR A 22 -2.65 10.91 -2.82
N GLY A 23 -2.27 11.73 -1.83
CA GLY A 23 -2.96 12.97 -1.46
C GLY A 23 -4.04 12.79 -0.37
N ALA A 24 -4.13 11.63 0.26
CA ALA A 24 -5.08 11.40 1.35
C ALA A 24 -4.69 12.20 2.61
N SER A 25 -5.65 12.94 3.16
CA SER A 25 -5.49 13.69 4.41
C SER A 25 -5.93 12.92 5.66
N MET A 26 -6.46 11.70 5.51
CA MET A 26 -7.02 10.87 6.59
C MET A 26 -8.03 11.66 7.44
N SER A 27 -9.09 12.16 6.78
CA SER A 27 -10.10 13.03 7.39
C SER A 27 -10.90 12.32 8.48
N ASP A 28 -11.60 13.09 9.33
CA ASP A 28 -12.34 12.57 10.50
C ASP A 28 -13.35 11.45 10.16
N GLY A 29 -14.00 11.54 9.00
CA GLY A 29 -14.94 10.52 8.52
C GLY A 29 -14.29 9.32 7.81
N SER A 30 -12.97 9.32 7.64
CA SER A 30 -12.22 8.29 6.90
C SER A 30 -11.89 7.09 7.80
N GLY A 31 -12.19 5.88 7.31
CA GLY A 31 -11.93 4.63 8.01
C GLY A 31 -10.64 3.94 7.55
N ASP A 32 -9.48 4.56 7.78
CA ASP A 32 -8.21 4.08 7.24
C ASP A 32 -7.53 3.03 8.15
N TYR A 33 -7.54 1.76 7.71
CA TYR A 33 -6.92 0.65 8.43
C TYR A 33 -6.01 -0.18 7.52
N ALA A 34 -4.92 -0.70 8.11
CA ALA A 34 -3.99 -1.59 7.42
C ALA A 34 -3.75 -2.87 8.22
N ILE A 35 -3.83 -4.00 7.54
CA ILE A 35 -3.54 -5.33 8.10
C ILE A 35 -2.36 -5.93 7.31
N ALA A 36 -1.32 -6.35 8.02
CA ALA A 36 -0.18 -7.05 7.42
C ALA A 36 -0.06 -8.46 8.01
N PHE A 37 0.21 -9.43 7.14
CA PHE A 37 0.47 -10.81 7.51
C PHE A 37 1.65 -11.35 6.71
N SER A 38 2.26 -12.44 7.19
CA SER A 38 3.32 -13.14 6.48
C SER A 38 2.83 -14.50 5.98
N CYS A 39 3.08 -14.78 4.71
CA CYS A 39 2.90 -16.10 4.11
C CYS A 39 4.13 -17.01 4.26
N ALA A 40 5.19 -16.58 4.96
CA ALA A 40 6.39 -17.40 5.11
C ALA A 40 6.09 -18.61 6.02
N GLU A 41 6.25 -19.81 5.47
CA GLU A 41 5.94 -21.07 6.16
C GLU A 41 6.71 -21.22 7.48
N SER A 42 7.93 -20.71 7.52
CA SER A 42 8.80 -20.75 8.69
C SER A 42 8.22 -20.02 9.91
N VAL A 43 7.36 -19.01 9.72
CA VAL A 43 6.69 -18.27 10.81
C VAL A 43 5.22 -18.64 10.99
N ARG A 44 4.71 -19.66 10.28
CA ARG A 44 3.32 -20.11 10.42
C ARG A 44 3.08 -20.67 11.82
N ARG A 45 2.02 -20.18 12.45
CA ARG A 45 1.52 -20.64 13.75
C ARG A 45 0.58 -21.84 13.51
N THR A 46 1.12 -23.04 13.41
CA THR A 46 0.32 -24.29 13.30
C THR A 46 -0.20 -24.72 14.66
N THR A 47 -1.15 -25.67 14.71
CA THR A 47 -1.66 -26.21 15.98
C THR A 47 -0.55 -26.86 16.80
N GLU A 48 0.26 -27.72 16.19
CA GLU A 48 1.42 -28.36 16.83
C GLU A 48 2.39 -27.34 17.44
N ARG A 49 2.76 -26.29 16.67
CA ARG A 49 3.68 -25.24 17.16
C ARG A 49 3.08 -24.34 18.23
N ARG A 50 1.75 -24.29 18.38
CA ARG A 50 1.06 -23.56 19.46
C ARG A 50 1.02 -24.35 20.77
N CYS A 51 1.19 -25.67 20.72
CA CYS A 51 1.16 -26.53 21.90
C CYS A 51 2.49 -26.56 22.68
N HIS A 52 3.57 -26.02 22.10
CA HIS A 52 4.91 -26.08 22.67
C HIS A 52 5.66 -24.75 22.51
N THR A 53 6.64 -24.51 23.40
CA THR A 53 7.61 -23.42 23.21
C THR A 53 8.34 -23.64 21.88
N THR A 54 8.12 -22.72 20.93
CA THR A 54 8.62 -22.83 19.56
C THR A 54 9.42 -21.59 19.20
N SER A 55 10.57 -21.79 18.56
CA SER A 55 11.37 -20.69 17.98
C SER A 55 10.91 -20.39 16.55
N TYR A 56 10.81 -19.11 16.21
CA TYR A 56 10.48 -18.64 14.87
C TYR A 56 11.62 -17.79 14.33
N PRO A 57 12.07 -18.01 13.08
CA PRO A 57 13.06 -17.13 12.48
C PRO A 57 12.43 -15.76 12.21
N GLU A 58 13.23 -14.72 12.39
CA GLU A 58 12.80 -13.34 12.16
C GLU A 58 13.83 -12.61 11.30
N LEU A 59 13.34 -11.85 10.32
CA LEU A 59 14.18 -10.94 9.56
C LEU A 59 14.72 -9.84 10.48
N PRO A 60 16.05 -9.60 10.51
CA PRO A 60 16.62 -8.59 11.38
C PRO A 60 16.14 -7.18 11.00
N ASN A 61 16.02 -6.31 12.00
CA ASN A 61 15.53 -4.94 11.83
C ASN A 61 16.34 -4.13 10.81
N THR A 62 17.64 -4.41 10.67
CA THR A 62 18.55 -3.77 9.71
C THR A 62 18.18 -4.05 8.25
N GLN A 63 17.42 -5.10 7.99
CA GLN A 63 16.96 -5.50 6.65
C GLN A 63 15.49 -5.13 6.38
N MET A 64 14.83 -4.42 7.30
CA MET A 64 13.40 -4.08 7.15
C MET A 64 13.17 -2.91 6.20
N SER A 65 14.14 -2.00 6.02
CA SER A 65 13.94 -0.77 5.23
C SER A 65 13.48 -1.03 3.79
N PRO A 66 14.07 -1.98 3.03
CA PRO A 66 13.56 -2.31 1.69
C PRO A 66 12.12 -2.84 1.68
N ILE A 67 11.73 -3.62 2.70
CA ILE A 67 10.35 -4.14 2.81
C ILE A 67 9.37 -3.02 3.16
N PHE A 68 9.79 -2.06 3.98
CA PHE A 68 8.99 -0.87 4.27
C PHE A 68 8.78 -0.01 3.02
N GLN A 69 9.84 0.22 2.24
CA GLN A 69 9.73 0.94 0.98
C GLN A 69 8.78 0.23 0.02
N ALA A 70 8.95 -1.09 -0.14
CA ALA A 70 8.07 -1.89 -0.98
C ALA A 70 6.60 -1.81 -0.56
N ALA A 71 6.30 -1.79 0.76
CA ALA A 71 4.93 -1.63 1.23
C ALA A 71 4.36 -0.24 0.96
N ILE A 72 5.18 0.82 1.01
CA ILE A 72 4.76 2.19 0.65
C ILE A 72 4.40 2.22 -0.83
N GLU A 73 5.34 1.81 -1.69
CA GLU A 73 5.18 1.84 -3.15
C GLU A 73 4.02 0.95 -3.61
N ALA A 74 3.91 -0.26 -3.06
CA ALA A 74 2.80 -1.16 -3.39
C ALA A 74 1.44 -0.58 -2.99
N THR A 75 1.36 0.14 -1.86
CA THR A 75 0.09 0.74 -1.43
C THR A 75 -0.29 1.93 -2.29
N GLU A 76 0.66 2.82 -2.59
CA GLU A 76 0.48 3.97 -3.48
C GLU A 76 -0.01 3.50 -4.87
N GLU A 77 0.69 2.54 -5.47
CA GLU A 77 0.36 1.99 -6.78
C GLU A 77 -0.98 1.23 -6.77
N ALA A 78 -1.31 0.51 -5.70
CA ALA A 78 -2.61 -0.17 -5.58
C ALA A 78 -3.79 0.83 -5.57
N ILE A 79 -3.62 1.97 -4.91
CA ILE A 79 -4.64 3.03 -4.91
C ILE A 79 -4.80 3.60 -6.31
N TYR A 80 -3.71 3.95 -7.00
CA TYR A 80 -3.78 4.43 -8.37
C TYR A 80 -4.41 3.40 -9.31
N ASN A 81 -4.05 2.13 -9.19
CA ASN A 81 -4.66 1.05 -9.97
C ASN A 81 -6.16 0.93 -9.71
N SER A 82 -6.63 1.11 -8.48
CA SER A 82 -8.07 1.05 -8.19
C SER A 82 -8.85 2.17 -8.90
N LEU A 83 -8.27 3.38 -8.99
CA LEU A 83 -8.86 4.49 -9.74
C LEU A 83 -8.80 4.26 -11.25
N CYS A 84 -7.67 3.78 -11.75
CA CYS A 84 -7.46 3.56 -13.18
C CYS A 84 -8.29 2.40 -13.75
N MET A 85 -8.62 1.41 -12.93
CA MET A 85 -9.43 0.26 -13.32
C MET A 85 -10.91 0.41 -12.97
N ALA A 86 -11.30 1.49 -12.29
CA ALA A 86 -12.70 1.74 -11.96
C ALA A 86 -13.54 2.00 -13.21
N GLU A 87 -14.76 1.48 -13.21
CA GLU A 87 -15.79 1.77 -14.21
C GLU A 87 -16.84 2.73 -13.63
N THR A 88 -17.53 3.48 -14.50
CA THR A 88 -18.64 4.34 -14.07
C THR A 88 -19.78 3.47 -13.54
N ILE A 89 -20.24 3.75 -12.31
CA ILE A 89 -21.31 3.01 -11.65
C ILE A 89 -22.44 3.97 -11.27
N THR A 90 -23.68 3.58 -11.57
CA THR A 90 -24.89 4.26 -11.07
C THR A 90 -25.52 3.44 -9.95
N GLY A 91 -25.60 4.02 -8.74
CA GLY A 91 -26.20 3.42 -7.56
C GLY A 91 -27.32 4.27 -6.97
N PHE A 92 -27.79 3.91 -5.77
CA PHE A 92 -28.92 4.59 -5.13
C PHE A 92 -28.65 6.07 -4.78
N ARG A 93 -27.37 6.46 -4.64
CA ARG A 93 -26.92 7.84 -4.34
C ARG A 93 -26.52 8.63 -5.59
N GLY A 94 -26.82 8.12 -6.78
CA GLY A 94 -26.42 8.72 -8.04
C GLY A 94 -25.26 7.97 -8.70
N THR A 95 -24.57 8.67 -9.61
CA THR A 95 -23.53 8.10 -10.46
C THR A 95 -22.15 8.53 -9.97
N ALA A 96 -21.24 7.56 -9.86
CA ALA A 96 -19.81 7.79 -9.66
C ALA A 96 -19.09 7.50 -10.98
N GLU A 97 -18.47 8.52 -11.56
CA GLU A 97 -17.77 8.42 -12.83
C GLU A 97 -16.39 7.79 -12.66
N ALA A 98 -15.98 6.98 -13.64
CA ALA A 98 -14.61 6.52 -13.75
C ALA A 98 -13.63 7.69 -13.99
N LEU A 99 -12.37 7.49 -13.61
CA LEU A 99 -11.32 8.46 -13.86
C LEU A 99 -11.11 8.63 -15.38
N PRO A 100 -11.16 9.85 -15.95
CA PRO A 100 -10.98 10.07 -17.39
C PRO A 100 -9.52 9.91 -17.80
N LEU A 101 -9.10 8.67 -18.07
CA LEU A 101 -7.70 8.31 -18.27
C LEU A 101 -6.98 9.09 -19.38
N GLU A 102 -7.66 9.45 -20.47
CA GLU A 102 -7.05 10.22 -21.55
C GLU A 102 -6.67 11.64 -21.11
N GLN A 103 -7.50 12.26 -20.25
CA GLN A 103 -7.17 13.57 -19.68
C GLN A 103 -5.99 13.47 -18.71
N VAL A 104 -5.96 12.42 -17.89
CA VAL A 104 -4.86 12.16 -16.95
C VAL A 104 -3.54 11.96 -17.70
N LYS A 105 -3.55 11.19 -18.80
CA LYS A 105 -2.37 10.99 -19.66
C LYS A 105 -1.87 12.31 -20.27
N ALA A 106 -2.78 13.13 -20.79
CA ALA A 106 -2.44 14.43 -21.35
C ALA A 106 -1.76 15.33 -20.29
N LEU A 107 -2.38 15.44 -19.11
CA LEU A 107 -1.83 16.21 -17.99
C LEU A 107 -0.45 15.69 -17.55
N ALA A 108 -0.29 14.37 -17.38
CA ALA A 108 0.98 13.77 -17.01
C ALA A 108 2.08 14.06 -18.05
N GLY A 109 1.73 14.05 -19.34
CA GLY A 109 2.64 14.41 -20.44
C GLY A 109 3.11 15.87 -20.35
N GLU A 110 2.20 16.81 -20.13
CA GLU A 110 2.52 18.23 -19.95
C GLU A 110 3.45 18.46 -18.76
N TRP A 111 3.15 17.84 -17.61
CA TRP A 111 3.97 17.96 -16.41
C TRP A 111 5.36 17.36 -16.60
N ARG A 112 5.48 16.23 -17.30
CA ARG A 112 6.77 15.63 -17.62
C ARG A 112 7.65 16.55 -18.46
N LEU A 113 7.07 17.21 -19.47
CA LEU A 113 7.79 18.18 -20.29
C LEU A 113 8.25 19.39 -19.47
N ARG A 114 7.40 19.91 -18.57
CA ARG A 114 7.75 21.03 -17.67
C ARG A 114 8.92 20.71 -16.75
N LEU A 115 8.95 19.51 -16.17
CA LEU A 115 10.05 19.08 -15.30
C LEU A 115 11.37 19.03 -16.08
N GLN A 116 11.36 18.52 -17.32
CA GLN A 116 12.54 18.44 -18.17
C GLN A 116 13.06 19.83 -18.58
N SER A 117 12.17 20.78 -18.88
CA SER A 117 12.56 22.16 -19.20
C SER A 117 13.16 22.94 -18.02
N ASN A 118 12.85 22.56 -16.79
CA ASN A 118 13.34 23.23 -15.58
C ASN A 118 14.67 22.66 -15.05
N THR A 119 15.26 21.68 -15.74
CA THR A 119 16.53 21.04 -15.36
C THR A 119 17.68 21.41 -16.32
N MET A 120 17.44 22.31 -17.29
CA MET A 120 18.45 22.95 -18.16
C MET A 120 18.59 24.43 -17.80
#